data_AF-A0A1F8P4G0-F1
#
_entry.id   AF-A0A1F8P4G0-F1
#
_cell.length_a   1.000
_cell.length_b   1.000
_cell.length_c   1.000
_cell.angle_alpha   90.00
_cell.angle_beta   90.00
_cell.angle_gamma   90.00
#
_symmetry.space_group_name_H-M   'P 1'
#
loop_
_entity.id
_entity.type
_entity.pdbx_description
1 polymer ?
#
loop_
_entity_poly.entity_id
_entity_poly.type
_entity_poly.pdbx_seq_one_letter_code
_entity_poly.pdbx_strand_id
1 'polypeptide(L)' 'MADVFWKPIKRSFCDRVNEEVFLQARIVYPSGVLMDQPPRIEGHRCSKGMECNLFDKAACCWAGTHPNYDSFK' A
#
# COMPACT_ATOMS: atom_id res chain seq x y z
N MET A 1 -5.68 8.10 -20.03
CA MET A 1 -4.74 7.82 -18.91
C MET A 1 -5.57 7.35 -17.73
N ALA A 2 -5.19 6.25 -17.08
CA ALA A 2 -5.84 5.80 -15.86
C ALA A 2 -5.24 6.55 -14.67
N ASP A 3 -6.08 7.09 -13.80
CA ASP A 3 -5.63 7.83 -12.62
C ASP A 3 -5.26 6.86 -11.50
N VAL A 4 -4.08 7.03 -10.92
CA VAL A 4 -3.53 6.11 -9.93
C VAL A 4 -3.23 6.86 -8.65
N PHE A 5 -3.88 6.45 -7.55
CA PHE A 5 -3.73 7.08 -6.24
C PHE A 5 -3.42 6.07 -5.15
N TRP A 6 -2.57 6.45 -4.20
CA TRP A 6 -2.40 5.71 -2.95
C TRP A 6 -3.35 6.28 -1.91
N LYS A 7 -4.27 5.46 -1.40
CA LYS A 7 -5.22 5.87 -0.34
C LYS A 7 -4.98 5.07 0.92
N PRO A 8 -4.98 5.72 2.11
CA PRO A 8 -4.95 5.01 3.38
C PRO A 8 -6.26 4.26 3.57
N ILE A 9 -6.19 2.93 3.75
CA ILE A 9 -7.35 2.06 3.96
C ILE A 9 -7.44 1.62 5.41
N LYS A 10 -6.30 1.42 6.08
CA LYS A 10 -6.27 0.94 7.47
C LYS A 10 -5.17 1.64 8.26
N ARG A 11 -5.45 1.92 9.53
CA ARG A 11 -4.45 2.33 10.53
C ARG A 11 -4.02 1.11 11.33
N SER A 12 -2.74 0.98 11.60
CA SER A 12 -2.20 -0.11 12.42
C SER A 12 -0.96 0.36 13.15
N PHE A 13 -0.76 -0.09 14.37
CA PHE A 13 0.45 0.20 15.12
C PHE A 13 1.58 -0.71 14.64
N CYS A 14 2.77 -0.15 14.39
CA CYS A 14 3.93 -0.89 13.94
C CYS A 14 4.99 -0.96 15.02
N ASP A 15 5.22 -2.14 15.59
CA ASP A 15 6.27 -2.34 16.62
C ASP A 15 7.68 -2.04 16.10
N ARG A 16 7.93 -2.14 14.79
CA ARG A 16 9.26 -1.88 14.22
C ARG A 16 9.67 -0.41 14.26
N VAL A 17 8.70 0.49 14.12
CA VAL A 17 8.86 1.94 14.13
C VAL A 17 8.36 2.53 15.45
N ASN A 18 7.67 1.71 16.26
CA ASN A 18 7.02 2.07 17.52
C ASN A 18 6.05 3.26 17.37
N GLU A 19 5.36 3.32 16.23
CA GLU A 19 4.47 4.40 15.85
C GLU A 19 3.25 3.87 15.08
N GLU A 20 2.19 4.68 15.02
CA GLU A 20 1.02 4.39 14.19
C GLU A 20 1.36 4.60 12.71
N VAL A 21 1.09 3.58 11.89
CA VAL A 21 1.32 3.60 10.45
C VAL A 21 0.02 3.41 9.67
N PHE A 22 0.02 3.91 8.44
CA PHE A 22 -1.13 3.79 7.54
C PHE A 22 -0.83 2.75 6.48
N LEU A 23 -1.66 1.70 6.43
CA LEU A 23 -1.69 0.76 5.33
C LEU A 23 -2.50 1.38 4.18
N GLN A 24 -1.80 1.63 3.08
CA GLN A 24 -2.30 2.25 1.88
C GLN A 24 -2.47 1.22 0.77
N ALA A 25 -3.50 1.41 -0.04
CA ALA A 25 -3.67 0.66 -1.28
C ALA A 25 -3.51 1.56 -2.49
N ARG A 26 -2.94 1.00 -3.56
CA ARG A 26 -2.82 1.62 -4.86
C ARG A 26 -4.11 1.37 -5.62
N ILE A 27 -4.94 2.41 -5.72
CA ILE A 27 -6.21 2.36 -6.42
C ILE A 27 -6.01 2.93 -7.81
N VAL A 28 -6.41 2.16 -8.83
CA VAL A 28 -6.44 2.58 -10.22
C VAL A 28 -7.87 2.83 -10.64
N TYR A 29 -8.15 4.07 -11.00
CA TYR A 29 -9.41 4.48 -11.59
C TYR A 29 -9.31 4.33 -13.12
N PRO A 30 -10.29 3.68 -13.77
CA PRO A 30 -10.28 3.57 -15.22
C PRO A 30 -10.40 4.97 -15.83
N SER A 31 -9.71 5.18 -16.95
CA SER A 31 -9.89 6.39 -17.76
C SER A 31 -11.35 6.51 -18.20
N GLY A 32 -11.91 7.72 -18.18
CA GLY A 32 -13.34 8.01 -18.40
C GLY A 32 -14.00 7.49 -19.69
N VAL A 33 -13.29 6.76 -20.55
CA VAL A 33 -13.87 6.01 -21.67
C VAL A 33 -14.43 4.64 -21.23
N LEU A 34 -13.96 4.10 -20.11
CA LEU A 34 -14.38 2.82 -19.52
C LEU A 34 -15.06 3.05 -18.15
N MET A 35 -16.11 3.87 -18.12
CA MET A 35 -16.81 4.26 -16.88
C MET A 35 -17.49 3.09 -16.13
N ASP A 36 -17.62 1.93 -16.76
CA ASP A 36 -18.32 0.77 -16.19
C ASP A 36 -17.41 -0.15 -15.36
N GLN A 37 -16.07 0.04 -15.41
CA GLN A 37 -15.18 -0.78 -14.58
C GLN A 37 -15.06 -0.21 -13.17
N PRO A 38 -15.25 -1.03 -12.12
CA PRO A 38 -14.97 -0.59 -10.77
C PRO A 38 -13.48 -0.26 -10.60
N PRO A 39 -13.11 0.68 -9.72
CA PRO A 39 -11.72 0.93 -9.39
C PRO A 39 -11.08 -0.33 -8.83
N ARG A 40 -9.89 -0.66 -9.32
CA ARG A 40 -9.15 -1.86 -8.91
C ARG A 40 -8.00 -1.51 -7.99
N ILE A 41 -7.67 -2.44 -7.11
CA ILE A 41 -6.51 -2.34 -6.22
C ILE A 41 -5.34 -3.08 -6.88
N GLU A 42 -4.25 -2.38 -7.16
CA GLU A 42 -3.04 -2.95 -7.80
C GLU A 42 -1.97 -3.33 -6.79
N GLY A 43 -2.08 -2.90 -5.54
CA GLY A 43 -1.06 -3.22 -4.54
C GLY A 43 -1.29 -2.55 -3.21
N HIS A 44 -0.52 -3.01 -2.22
CA HIS A 44 -0.63 -2.64 -0.83
C HIS A 44 0.74 -2.22 -0.30
N ARG A 45 0.79 -1.16 0.53
CA ARG A 45 2.03 -0.71 1.19
C ARG A 45 1.74 0.02 2.49
N CYS A 46 2.70 0.03 3.41
CA CYS A 46 2.73 0.89 4.58
C CYS A 46 3.23 2.30 4.21
N SER A 47 2.73 3.33 4.89
CA SER A 47 3.21 4.72 4.79
C SER A 47 4.71 4.85 5.06
N LYS A 48 5.22 4.06 6.01
CA LYS A 48 6.63 3.97 6.37
C LYS A 48 7.40 2.87 5.61
N GLY A 49 6.78 2.25 4.61
CA GLY A 49 7.37 1.13 3.86
C GLY A 49 8.66 1.51 3.13
N MET A 50 8.73 2.72 2.54
CA MET A 50 9.95 3.20 1.89
C MET A 50 11.10 3.42 2.89
N GLU A 51 10.82 4.05 4.03
CA GLU A 51 11.80 4.24 5.09
C GLU A 51 12.27 2.89 5.65
N CYS A 52 11.35 1.96 5.93
CA CYS A 52 11.70 0.62 6.43
C CYS A 52 12.56 -0.20 5.47
N ASN A 53 12.39 -0.01 4.15
CA ASN A 53 13.20 -0.69 3.13
C ASN A 53 14.62 -0.11 2.99
N LEU A 54 14.84 1.13 3.43
CA LEU A 54 16.17 1.76 3.41
C LEU A 54 17.01 1.36 4.63
N PHE A 55 16.37 1.05 5.76
CA PHE A 55 17.05 0.47 6.91
C PHE A 55 17.28 -1.03 6.69
N ASP A 56 18.19 -1.63 7.47
CA ASP A 56 18.57 -3.07 7.50
C ASP A 56 17.38 -4.06 7.73
N LYS A 57 16.14 -3.55 7.72
CA LYS A 57 14.87 -4.23 7.97
C LYS A 57 14.03 -4.35 6.69
N ALA A 58 14.64 -4.66 5.54
CA ALA A 58 13.95 -4.96 4.28
C ALA A 58 12.95 -6.15 4.35
N ALA A 59 12.94 -6.89 5.46
CA ALA A 59 11.99 -7.96 5.76
C ALA A 59 10.62 -7.48 6.27
N CYS A 60 10.25 -6.22 6.04
CA CYS A 60 8.98 -5.70 6.51
C CYS A 60 7.80 -6.20 5.67
N CYS A 61 6.97 -7.06 6.26
CA CYS A 61 5.78 -7.63 5.62
C CYS A 61 4.78 -6.57 5.12
N TRP A 62 4.74 -5.39 5.76
CA TRP A 62 3.88 -4.28 5.35
C TRP A 62 4.56 -3.30 4.38
N ALA A 63 5.85 -3.44 4.05
CA ALA A 63 6.52 -2.49 3.17
C ALA A 63 6.05 -2.55 1.71
N GLY A 64 5.27 -3.57 1.33
CA GLY A 64 4.75 -3.75 -0.02
C GLY A 64 5.78 -4.30 -1.02
N THR A 65 6.97 -4.68 -0.53
CA THR A 65 8.05 -5.29 -1.31
C THR A 65 8.02 -6.82 -1.29
N HIS A 66 7.16 -7.41 -0.46
CA HIS A 66 7.03 -8.85 -0.33
C HIS A 66 5.90 -9.35 -1.24
N PRO A 67 6.21 -10.00 -2.38
CA PRO A 67 5.22 -10.29 -3.44
C PRO A 67 4.12 -11.27 -3.01
N ASN A 68 4.36 -12.08 -1.97
CA ASN A 68 3.44 -13.10 -1.48
C ASN A 68 2.77 -12.72 -0.15
N TYR A 69 2.97 -11.49 0.35
CA TYR A 69 2.37 -11.06 1.63
C TYR A 69 1.34 -9.96 1.40
N ASP A 70 0.09 -10.26 1.72
CA ASP A 70 -0.96 -9.26 1.71
C ASP A 70 -0.93 -8.49 3.03
N SER A 71 -0.62 -7.19 2.95
CA SER A 71 -0.55 -6.31 4.13
C SER A 71 -1.91 -6.09 4.81
N PHE A 72 -3.02 -6.51 4.18
CA PHE A 72 -4.38 -6.31 4.69
C PHE A 72 -5.00 -7.54 5.39
N LYS A 73 -4.40 -8.72 5.27
CA LYS A 73 -4.84 -9.93 5.98
C LYS A 73 -4.23 -10.03 7.38
#